data_AF-A0A6L9J8M1-F1
#
_entry.id   AF-A0A6L9J8M1-F1
#
_cell.length_a   1.000
_cell.length_b   1.000
_cell.length_c   1.000
_cell.angle_alpha   90.00
_cell.angle_beta   90.00
_cell.angle_gamma   90.00
#
_symmetry.space_group_name_H-M   'P 1'
#
loop_
_entity.id
_entity.type
_entity.pdbx_description
1 polymer ?
#
loop_
_entity_poly.entity_id
_entity_poly.type
_entity_poly.pdbx_seq_one_letter_code
_entity_poly.pdbx_strand_id
1 'polypeptide(L)'
;MDKAYFQQLYDYTYWADRKVWACVMTLSEQQYRQDIDFSVGPINVQCVHMLAVEYWWIHFLRTGELDFVGDIYDQSRDEVRARWDAVEREVRAYIDALTSEELQRPVKPSFWDP
;
A
#
# COMPACT_ATOMS: atom_id res chain seq x y z
N MET A 1 -13.18 -0.14 17.54
CA MET A 1 -12.48 -1.11 16.67
C MET A 1 -11.31 -1.65 17.47
N ASP A 2 -11.09 -2.96 17.44
CA ASP A 2 -9.98 -3.62 18.14
C ASP A 2 -8.93 -4.12 17.15
N LYS A 3 -7.83 -4.67 17.66
CA LYS A 3 -6.75 -5.22 16.82
C LYS A 3 -7.26 -6.33 15.88
N ALA A 4 -8.13 -7.21 16.36
CA ALA A 4 -8.67 -8.32 15.58
C ALA A 4 -9.45 -7.83 14.35
N TYR A 5 -10.20 -6.75 14.49
CA TYR A 5 -10.90 -6.10 13.39
C TYR A 5 -9.93 -5.63 12.29
N PHE A 6 -8.81 -4.98 12.65
CA PHE A 6 -7.80 -4.56 11.67
C PHE A 6 -7.09 -5.74 11.02
N GLN A 7 -6.77 -6.79 11.78
CA GLN A 7 -6.21 -8.02 11.21
C GLN A 7 -7.13 -8.62 10.14
N GLN A 8 -8.43 -8.72 10.43
CA GLN A 8 -9.41 -9.23 9.47
C GLN A 8 -9.53 -8.36 8.22
N LEU A 9 -9.54 -7.03 8.36
CA LEU A 9 -9.59 -6.12 7.21
C LEU A 9 -8.36 -6.30 6.31
N TYR A 10 -7.17 -6.33 6.89
CA TYR A 10 -5.93 -6.48 6.10
C TYR A 10 -5.77 -7.89 5.53
N ASP A 11 -6.28 -8.93 6.19
CA ASP A 11 -6.34 -10.27 5.60
C ASP A 11 -7.20 -10.29 4.34
N TYR A 12 -8.34 -9.60 4.35
CA TYR A 12 -9.16 -9.43 3.17
C TYR A 12 -8.46 -8.59 2.09
N THR A 13 -7.83 -7.47 2.47
CA THR A 13 -7.07 -6.62 1.54
C THR A 13 -6.00 -7.43 0.82
N TYR A 14 -5.14 -8.15 1.53
CA TYR A 14 -4.07 -8.92 0.90
C TYR A 14 -4.56 -10.13 0.11
N TRP A 15 -5.69 -10.74 0.51
CA TRP A 15 -6.36 -11.72 -0.34
C TRP A 15 -6.81 -11.12 -1.68
N ALA A 16 -7.40 -9.91 -1.65
CA ALA A 16 -7.86 -9.21 -2.84
C ALA A 16 -6.66 -8.76 -3.71
N ASP A 17 -5.62 -8.23 -3.09
CA ASP A 17 -4.40 -7.79 -3.79
C ASP A 17 -3.74 -8.95 -4.54
N ARG A 18 -3.65 -10.13 -3.92
CA ARG A 18 -3.13 -11.33 -4.61
C ARG A 18 -3.95 -11.68 -5.85
N LYS A 19 -5.28 -11.51 -5.82
CA LYS A 19 -6.13 -11.72 -7.00
C LYS A 19 -5.91 -10.67 -8.07
N VAL A 20 -5.81 -9.39 -7.68
CA VAL A 20 -5.49 -8.29 -8.60
C VAL A 20 -4.16 -8.56 -9.27
N TRP A 21 -3.13 -8.89 -8.48
CA TRP A 21 -1.80 -9.18 -8.99
C TRP A 21 -1.76 -10.42 -9.88
N ALA A 22 -2.53 -11.47 -9.59
CA ALA A 22 -2.67 -12.60 -10.49
C ALA A 22 -3.13 -12.18 -11.90
N CYS A 23 -4.04 -11.20 -12.00
CA CYS A 23 -4.45 -10.61 -13.28
C CYS A 23 -3.34 -9.73 -13.88
N VAL A 24 -2.74 -8.84 -13.09
CA VAL A 24 -1.68 -7.92 -13.54
C VAL A 24 -0.48 -8.68 -14.11
N MET A 25 -0.14 -9.83 -13.55
CA MET A 25 0.96 -10.68 -14.03
C MET A 25 0.71 -11.29 -15.41
N THR A 26 -0.55 -11.39 -15.86
CA THR A 26 -0.89 -11.91 -17.20
C THR A 26 -0.84 -10.87 -18.32
N LEU A 27 -0.72 -9.58 -17.98
CA LEU A 27 -0.73 -8.50 -18.96
C LEU A 27 0.57 -8.48 -19.77
N SER A 28 0.49 -8.15 -21.05
CA SER A 28 1.68 -7.78 -21.81
C SER A 28 2.27 -6.47 -21.28
N GLU A 29 3.56 -6.20 -21.56
CA GLU A 29 4.17 -4.91 -21.19
C GLU A 29 3.42 -3.72 -21.82
N GLN A 30 2.91 -3.87 -23.04
CA GLN A 30 2.11 -2.85 -23.70
C GLN A 30 0.81 -2.57 -22.92
N GLN A 31 0.10 -3.60 -22.48
CA GLN A 31 -1.14 -3.44 -21.69
C GLN A 31 -0.87 -2.85 -20.31
N TYR A 32 0.22 -3.28 -19.66
CA TYR A 32 0.59 -2.82 -18.32
C TYR A 32 0.94 -1.33 -18.29
N ARG A 33 1.52 -0.81 -19.38
CA ARG A 33 1.94 0.60 -19.53
C ARG A 33 1.00 1.41 -20.41
N GLN A 34 -0.12 0.85 -20.84
CA GLN A 34 -1.07 1.54 -21.70
C GLN A 34 -1.67 2.72 -20.94
N ASP A 35 -1.77 3.86 -21.60
CA ASP A 35 -2.53 4.99 -21.08
C ASP A 35 -4.03 4.65 -21.01
N ILE A 36 -4.65 5.04 -19.89
CA ILE A 36 -6.05 4.77 -19.57
C ILE A 36 -6.58 6.03 -18.88
N ASP A 37 -7.65 6.61 -19.42
CA ASP A 37 -8.32 7.78 -18.82
C ASP A 37 -9.16 7.36 -17.59
N PHE A 38 -8.48 6.93 -16.53
CA PHE A 38 -9.06 6.49 -15.27
C PHE A 38 -8.12 6.80 -14.10
N SER A 39 -8.62 7.54 -13.10
CA SER A 39 -7.88 7.80 -11.85
C SER A 39 -6.47 8.35 -12.13
N VAL A 40 -5.40 7.69 -11.65
CA VAL A 40 -3.98 8.04 -11.89
C VAL A 40 -3.38 7.45 -13.18
N GLY A 41 -4.21 6.98 -14.13
CA GLY A 41 -3.76 6.59 -15.46
C GLY A 41 -3.39 5.09 -15.59
N PRO A 42 -2.25 4.76 -16.23
CA PRO A 42 -1.83 3.40 -16.56
C PRO A 42 -1.81 2.41 -15.39
N ILE A 43 -1.97 1.11 -15.68
CA ILE A 43 -2.01 0.04 -14.66
C ILE A 43 -0.71 0.01 -13.83
N ASN A 44 0.46 0.17 -14.45
CA ASN A 44 1.72 0.23 -13.70
C ASN A 44 1.75 1.39 -12.70
N VAL A 45 1.21 2.55 -13.07
CA VAL A 45 1.11 3.73 -12.19
C VAL A 45 0.12 3.46 -11.06
N GLN A 46 -1.03 2.83 -11.34
CA GLN A 46 -2.02 2.45 -10.32
C GLN A 46 -1.43 1.47 -9.28
N CYS A 47 -0.74 0.42 -9.74
CA CYS A 47 -0.10 -0.56 -8.86
C CYS A 47 0.95 0.08 -7.94
N VAL A 48 1.72 1.03 -8.48
CA VAL A 48 2.70 1.79 -7.69
C VAL A 48 2.01 2.76 -6.73
N HIS A 49 0.95 3.44 -7.17
CA HIS A 49 0.19 4.37 -6.34
C HIS A 49 -0.43 3.69 -5.11
N MET A 50 -1.08 2.55 -5.29
CA MET A 50 -1.66 1.78 -4.18
C MET A 50 -0.60 1.40 -3.14
N LEU A 51 0.55 0.89 -3.60
CA LEU A 51 1.67 0.54 -2.73
C LEU A 51 2.23 1.73 -1.98
N ALA A 52 2.48 2.83 -2.69
CA ALA A 52 3.04 4.04 -2.13
C ALA A 52 2.14 4.56 -1.01
N VAL A 53 0.83 4.58 -1.23
CA VAL A 53 -0.15 5.04 -0.24
C VAL A 53 -0.16 4.18 1.02
N GLU A 54 -0.19 2.87 0.88
CA GLU A 54 -0.15 1.97 2.03
C GLU A 54 1.17 2.11 2.81
N TYR A 55 2.30 2.14 2.10
CA TYR A 55 3.61 2.27 2.72
C TYR A 55 3.74 3.56 3.52
N TRP A 56 3.46 4.72 2.92
CA TRP A 56 3.72 5.99 3.60
C TRP A 56 2.82 6.16 4.83
N TRP A 57 1.59 5.62 4.79
CA TRP A 57 0.70 5.62 5.95
C TRP A 57 1.28 4.80 7.11
N ILE A 58 1.74 3.58 6.85
CA ILE A 58 2.32 2.73 7.88
C ILE A 58 3.65 3.29 8.39
N HIS A 59 4.46 3.85 7.49
CA HIS A 59 5.67 4.57 7.88
C HIS A 59 5.32 5.72 8.84
N PHE A 60 4.42 6.61 8.45
CA PHE A 60 3.97 7.74 9.27
C PHE A 60 3.38 7.30 10.61
N LEU A 61 2.57 6.25 10.62
CA LEU A 61 1.99 5.73 11.85
C LEU A 61 3.04 5.23 12.84
N ARG A 62 4.17 4.70 12.35
CA ARG A 62 5.29 4.19 13.14
C ARG A 62 6.28 5.28 13.57
N THR A 63 6.55 6.25 12.71
CA THR A 63 7.67 7.21 12.91
C THR A 63 7.19 8.63 13.18
N GLY A 64 5.98 8.99 12.77
CA GLY A 64 5.49 10.37 12.73
C GLY A 64 6.01 11.18 11.53
N GLU A 65 6.80 10.56 10.64
CA GLU A 65 7.42 11.22 9.48
C GLU A 65 6.70 10.85 8.18
N LEU A 66 6.75 11.73 7.18
CA LEU A 66 6.17 11.48 5.86
C LEU A 66 7.26 11.01 4.90
N ASP A 67 7.03 9.84 4.29
CA ASP A 67 7.93 9.25 3.30
C ASP A 67 7.12 8.84 2.06
N PHE A 68 7.04 9.75 1.09
CA PHE A 68 6.41 9.50 -0.19
C PHE A 68 7.43 8.87 -1.14
N VAL A 69 7.46 7.54 -1.21
CA VAL A 69 8.39 6.81 -2.07
C VAL A 69 8.14 7.17 -3.54
N GLY A 70 8.99 8.02 -4.10
CA GLY A 70 8.91 8.48 -5.49
C GLY A 70 9.65 7.59 -6.49
N ASP A 71 10.66 6.84 -6.04
CA ASP A 71 11.61 6.19 -6.96
C ASP A 71 11.12 4.84 -7.53
N ILE A 72 9.91 4.41 -7.18
CA ILE A 72 9.37 3.09 -7.55
C ILE A 72 8.60 3.07 -8.87
N TYR A 73 8.33 4.21 -9.50
CA TYR A 73 7.56 4.28 -10.75
C TYR A 73 8.31 3.72 -11.97
N ASP A 74 9.65 3.72 -11.93
CA ASP A 74 10.51 3.21 -13.01
C ASP A 74 10.89 1.73 -12.85
N GLN A 75 10.46 1.09 -11.76
CA GLN A 75 10.76 -0.31 -11.48
C GLN A 75 9.99 -1.28 -12.39
N SER A 76 10.54 -2.47 -12.56
CA SER A 76 9.86 -3.56 -13.25
C SER A 76 8.66 -4.07 -12.45
N ARG A 77 7.71 -4.71 -13.14
CA ARG A 77 6.52 -5.30 -12.51
C ARG A 77 6.86 -6.27 -11.38
N ASP A 78 7.91 -7.07 -11.55
CA ASP A 78 8.37 -8.05 -10.57
C ASP A 78 8.96 -7.37 -9.33
N GLU A 79 9.74 -6.30 -9.52
CA GLU A 79 10.28 -5.50 -8.41
C GLU A 79 9.17 -4.81 -7.62
N VAL A 80 8.19 -4.24 -8.30
CA VAL A 80 7.00 -3.67 -7.64
C VAL A 80 6.29 -4.75 -6.84
N ARG A 81 6.03 -5.95 -7.40
CA ARG A 81 5.38 -7.04 -6.65
C ARG A 81 6.19 -7.46 -5.43
N ALA A 82 7.51 -7.57 -5.54
CA ALA A 82 8.37 -7.89 -4.40
C ALA A 82 8.30 -6.81 -3.31
N ARG A 83 8.15 -5.53 -3.69
CA ARG A 83 7.95 -4.44 -2.74
C ARG A 83 6.59 -4.51 -2.05
N TRP A 84 5.52 -4.91 -2.75
CA TRP A 84 4.22 -5.21 -2.12
C TRP A 84 4.35 -6.30 -1.05
N ASP A 85 5.08 -7.39 -1.33
CA ASP A 85 5.29 -8.45 -0.34
C ASP A 85 6.05 -7.94 0.89
N ALA A 86 6.98 -7.00 0.71
CA ALA A 86 7.70 -6.36 1.82
C ALA A 86 6.78 -5.47 2.65
N VAL A 87 5.97 -4.63 2.01
CA VAL A 87 5.02 -3.74 2.70
C VAL A 87 3.96 -4.56 3.44
N GLU A 88 3.43 -5.64 2.87
CA GLU A 88 2.50 -6.55 3.57
C GLU A 88 3.11 -7.06 4.88
N ARG A 89 4.40 -7.45 4.88
CA ARG A 89 5.09 -7.89 6.11
C ARG A 89 5.22 -6.76 7.13
N GLU A 90 5.55 -5.55 6.68
CA GLU A 90 5.67 -4.37 7.54
C GLU A 90 4.33 -3.97 8.17
N VAL A 91 3.24 -4.01 7.39
CA VAL A 91 1.88 -3.71 7.86
C VAL A 91 1.43 -4.76 8.86
N ARG A 92 1.61 -6.05 8.56
CA ARG A 92 1.25 -7.13 9.49
C ARG A 92 2.00 -7.00 10.80
N ALA A 93 3.31 -6.75 10.75
CA ALA A 93 4.13 -6.52 11.95
C ALA A 93 3.65 -5.30 12.75
N TYR A 94 3.26 -4.21 12.08
CA TYR A 94 2.69 -3.04 12.73
C TYR A 94 1.37 -3.37 13.45
N ILE A 95 0.42 -4.00 12.75
CA ILE A 95 -0.88 -4.40 13.32
C ILE A 95 -0.68 -5.37 14.50
N ASP A 96 0.27 -6.28 14.38
CA ASP A 96 0.58 -7.23 15.45
C ASP A 96 1.19 -6.57 16.69
N ALA A 97 1.85 -5.43 16.54
CA ALA A 97 2.36 -4.66 17.67
C ALA A 97 1.30 -3.75 18.33
N LEU A 98 0.18 -3.47 17.66
CA LEU A 98 -0.83 -2.53 18.15
C LEU A 98 -1.39 -2.91 19.52
N THR A 99 -1.31 -1.96 20.43
CA THR A 99 -1.93 -1.98 21.75
C THR A 99 -3.28 -1.26 21.75
N SER A 100 -4.08 -1.49 22.80
CA SER A 100 -5.34 -0.75 22.99
C SER A 100 -5.14 0.76 23.09
N GLU A 101 -4.03 1.22 23.67
CA GLU A 101 -3.70 2.65 23.76
C GLU A 101 -3.38 3.24 22.39
N GLU A 102 -2.54 2.57 21.59
CA GLU A 102 -2.22 3.02 20.23
C GLU A 102 -3.44 3.09 19.32
N LEU A 103 -4.41 2.18 19.50
CA LEU A 103 -5.69 2.21 18.79
C LEU A 103 -6.56 3.43 19.14
N GLN A 104 -6.32 4.08 20.28
CA GLN A 104 -7.01 5.31 20.69
C GLN A 104 -6.20 6.58 20.40
N ARG A 105 -4.97 6.44 19.90
CA ARG A 105 -4.11 7.58 19.61
C ARG A 105 -4.70 8.41 18.47
N PRO A 106 -4.87 9.73 18.64
CA PRO A 106 -5.26 10.60 17.53
C PRO A 106 -4.11 10.67 16.52
N VAL A 107 -4.45 10.51 15.24
CA VAL A 107 -3.49 10.54 14.13
C VAL A 107 -3.95 11.59 13.12
N LYS A 108 -3.07 12.53 12.80
CA LYS A 108 -3.30 13.54 11.77
C LYS A 108 -1.96 13.93 11.12
N PRO A 109 -1.74 13.64 9.83
CA PRO A 109 -0.63 14.22 9.08
C PRO A 109 -0.68 15.75 9.06
N SER A 110 0.48 16.40 9.10
CA SER A 110 0.62 17.86 9.17
C SER A 110 0.06 18.59 7.94
N PHE A 111 0.08 17.97 6.76
CA PHE A 111 -0.46 18.56 5.54
C PHE A 111 -2.01 18.57 5.47
N TRP A 112 -2.69 18.11 6.52
CA TRP A 112 -4.14 18.26 6.70
C TRP A 112 -4.51 19.46 7.58
N ASP A 113 -3.54 20.26 8.01
CA ASP A 113 -3.83 21.57 8.57
C ASP A 113 -4.17 22.56 7.43
N PRO A 114 -5.25 23.35 7.56
CA PRO A 114 -5.68 24.33 6.56
C PRO A 114 -4.71 25.51 6.40
#